data_AF-A0A2W7MRX7-F1
#
_entry.id   AF-A0A2W7MRX7-F1
#
_cell.length_a   1.000
_cell.length_b   1.000
_cell.length_c   1.000
_cell.angle_alpha   90.00
_cell.angle_beta   90.00
_cell.angle_gamma   90.00
#
_symmetry.space_group_name_H-M   'P 1'
#
loop_
_entity.id
_entity.type
_entity.pdbx_description
1 polymer ?
#
loop_
_entity_poly.entity_id
_entity_poly.type
_entity_poly.pdbx_seq_one_letter_code
_entity_poly.pdbx_strand_id
1 'polypeptide(L)'
;MATMEYGLMFDKLKRMIEEDPDNVSILEETIDVNLQMKYFRVSVKAKKDLDADGVLAVKNNLFDESIPVKDKKKLLAQLASVNKVEAFRTIEQYMQSPDKELKAWAVLALQESRMLIHSVLMDKSPVFISTGLGGRKNKLRYFVVFVTRNGEPFSAVQQSLLSGELDFFAKKYQAEVEEVKFSPIYATASILIPLRESVKDFLSAVINNCNELGDFLFPSFMVTNVKRLSNKEILKAINESINPETEGEETLDVNLN
;
A
#
# COMPACT_ATOMS: atom_id res chain seq x y z
N MET A 1 -23.51 1.13 -7.79
CA MET A 1 -22.91 0.99 -9.14
C MET A 1 -21.39 1.01 -9.04
N ALA A 2 -20.77 2.00 -8.37
CA ALA A 2 -19.31 2.02 -8.10
C ALA A 2 -18.80 0.79 -7.31
N THR A 3 -19.50 0.34 -6.26
CA THR A 3 -19.11 -0.82 -5.43
C THR A 3 -19.04 -2.15 -6.19
N MET A 4 -19.86 -2.30 -7.23
CA MET A 4 -19.91 -3.51 -8.08
C MET A 4 -18.74 -3.52 -9.08
N GLU A 5 -18.26 -2.35 -9.48
CA GLU A 5 -17.12 -2.17 -10.41
C GLU A 5 -15.76 -2.44 -9.72
N TYR A 6 -15.63 -2.09 -8.43
CA TYR A 6 -14.44 -2.39 -7.61
C TYR A 6 -14.27 -3.88 -7.29
N GLY A 7 -15.33 -4.57 -6.87
CA GLY A 7 -15.27 -6.02 -6.62
C GLY A 7 -14.89 -6.82 -7.87
N LEU A 8 -15.43 -6.43 -9.03
CA LEU A 8 -15.06 -7.03 -10.33
C LEU A 8 -13.58 -6.78 -10.69
N MET A 9 -13.03 -5.60 -10.36
CA MET A 9 -11.61 -5.30 -10.54
C MET A 9 -10.72 -6.13 -9.61
N PHE A 10 -11.10 -6.29 -8.35
CA PHE A 10 -10.37 -7.12 -7.37
C PHE A 10 -10.36 -8.60 -7.75
N ASP A 11 -11.49 -9.15 -8.16
CA ASP A 11 -11.61 -10.54 -8.61
C ASP A 11 -10.85 -10.79 -9.93
N LYS A 12 -10.78 -9.78 -10.79
CA LYS A 12 -9.93 -9.83 -11.99
C LYS A 12 -8.46 -9.80 -11.62
N LEU A 13 -8.07 -8.97 -10.65
CA LEU A 13 -6.72 -8.89 -10.10
C LEU A 13 -6.28 -10.23 -9.50
N LYS A 14 -7.15 -10.86 -8.69
CA LYS A 14 -6.87 -12.19 -8.10
C LYS A 14 -6.63 -13.26 -9.17
N ARG A 15 -7.50 -13.33 -10.19
CA ARG A 15 -7.31 -14.29 -11.31
C ARG A 15 -6.02 -14.05 -12.07
N MET A 16 -5.65 -12.78 -12.33
CA MET A 16 -4.39 -12.46 -13.01
C MET A 16 -3.16 -12.87 -12.19
N ILE A 17 -3.22 -12.75 -10.85
CA ILE A 17 -2.15 -13.20 -9.94
C ILE A 17 -2.07 -14.73 -9.89
N GLU A 18 -3.20 -15.42 -9.92
CA GLU A 18 -3.25 -16.89 -9.93
C GLU A 18 -2.69 -17.48 -11.24
N GLU A 19 -2.97 -16.83 -12.37
CA GLU A 19 -2.48 -17.24 -13.68
C GLU A 19 -0.98 -16.96 -13.88
N ASP A 20 -0.49 -15.81 -13.39
CA ASP A 20 0.90 -15.38 -13.59
C ASP A 20 1.39 -14.51 -12.40
N PRO A 21 1.92 -15.14 -11.33
CA PRO A 21 2.39 -14.44 -10.14
C PRO A 21 3.52 -13.44 -10.41
N ASP A 22 4.29 -13.63 -11.49
CA ASP A 22 5.43 -12.78 -11.87
C ASP A 22 5.00 -11.55 -12.67
N ASN A 23 3.74 -11.49 -13.12
CA ASN A 23 3.16 -10.37 -13.86
C ASN A 23 2.63 -9.23 -12.95
N VAL A 24 2.82 -9.33 -11.63
CA VAL A 24 2.41 -8.30 -10.66
C VAL A 24 3.60 -7.59 -10.06
N SER A 25 3.61 -6.27 -10.19
CA SER A 25 4.62 -5.40 -9.56
C SER A 25 3.96 -4.61 -8.43
N ILE A 26 4.47 -4.79 -7.22
CA ILE A 26 4.00 -4.07 -6.03
C ILE A 26 5.04 -3.01 -5.66
N LEU A 27 4.57 -1.80 -5.40
CA LEU A 27 5.42 -0.75 -4.86
C LEU A 27 5.81 -1.09 -3.41
N GLU A 28 7.10 -1.37 -3.19
CA GLU A 28 7.60 -1.72 -1.86
C GLU A 28 7.65 -0.52 -0.91
N GLU A 29 7.88 0.69 -1.45
CA GLU A 29 7.99 1.92 -0.68
C GLU A 29 6.63 2.51 -0.31
N THR A 30 6.55 3.06 0.91
CA THR A 30 5.39 3.85 1.34
C THR A 30 5.40 5.21 0.65
N ILE A 31 4.47 5.43 -0.28
CA ILE A 31 4.33 6.72 -0.95
C ILE A 31 2.94 7.29 -0.68
N ASP A 32 2.90 8.54 -0.22
CA ASP A 32 1.65 9.28 -0.01
C ASP A 32 0.77 9.27 -1.26
N VAL A 33 -0.50 8.87 -1.10
CA VAL A 33 -1.45 8.72 -2.22
C VAL A 33 -1.65 10.04 -2.98
N ASN A 34 -1.60 11.19 -2.30
CA ASN A 34 -1.72 12.48 -2.99
C ASN A 34 -0.49 12.75 -3.87
N LEU A 35 0.71 12.34 -3.44
CA LEU A 35 1.90 12.42 -4.26
C LEU A 35 1.79 11.53 -5.51
N GLN A 36 1.27 10.31 -5.36
CA GLN A 36 1.04 9.41 -6.48
C GLN A 36 0.07 10.02 -7.50
N MET A 37 -1.05 10.59 -7.04
CA MET A 37 -2.01 11.28 -7.90
C MET A 37 -1.41 12.50 -8.61
N LYS A 38 -0.54 13.25 -7.92
CA LYS A 38 0.19 14.38 -8.52
C LYS A 38 1.14 13.88 -9.61
N TYR A 39 1.90 12.82 -9.34
CA TYR A 39 2.80 12.20 -10.31
C TYR A 39 2.03 11.73 -11.55
N PHE A 40 0.94 10.99 -11.36
CA PHE A 40 0.12 10.46 -12.46
C PHE A 40 -0.36 11.56 -13.39
N ARG A 41 -0.82 12.70 -12.86
CA ARG A 41 -1.23 13.86 -13.67
C ARG A 41 -0.08 14.43 -14.51
N VAL A 42 1.15 14.39 -14.00
CA VAL A 42 2.34 14.86 -14.74
C VAL A 42 2.75 13.82 -15.80
N SER A 43 2.78 12.53 -15.45
CA SER A 43 3.10 11.43 -16.38
C SER A 43 2.14 11.40 -17.58
N VAL A 44 0.82 11.51 -17.35
CA VAL A 44 -0.17 11.55 -18.45
C VAL A 44 0.09 12.73 -19.39
N LYS A 45 0.51 13.89 -18.87
CA LYS A 45 0.88 15.04 -19.69
C LYS A 45 2.20 14.82 -20.42
N ALA A 46 3.17 14.19 -19.78
CA ALA A 46 4.48 13.90 -20.37
C ALA A 46 4.39 12.95 -21.58
N LYS A 47 3.38 12.06 -21.60
CA LYS A 47 3.14 11.11 -22.70
C LYS A 47 2.53 11.75 -23.96
N LYS A 48 1.75 12.82 -23.83
CA LYS A 48 0.99 13.39 -24.96
C LYS A 48 1.87 14.05 -26.02
N ASP A 49 3.00 14.63 -25.61
CA ASP A 49 3.95 15.35 -26.48
C ASP A 49 5.37 14.78 -26.31
N LEU A 50 5.51 13.46 -26.24
CA LEU A 50 6.78 12.81 -25.93
C LEU A 50 7.73 12.81 -27.13
N ASP A 51 8.70 13.71 -27.11
CA ASP A 51 9.90 13.63 -27.94
C ASP A 51 10.99 12.84 -27.21
N ALA A 52 11.11 11.54 -27.53
CA ALA A 52 12.05 10.65 -26.86
C ALA A 52 13.51 11.08 -27.03
N ASP A 53 13.88 11.58 -28.21
CA ASP A 53 15.27 11.95 -28.49
C ASP A 53 15.61 13.30 -27.86
N GLY A 54 14.69 14.27 -27.90
CA GLY A 54 14.82 15.54 -27.19
C GLY A 54 14.93 15.36 -25.67
N VAL A 55 14.13 14.46 -25.08
CA VAL A 55 14.19 14.14 -23.64
C VAL A 55 15.54 13.51 -23.27
N LEU A 56 16.06 12.59 -24.09
CA LEU A 56 17.36 11.99 -23.86
C LEU A 56 18.52 12.98 -23.99
N ALA A 57 18.41 13.96 -24.88
CA ALA A 57 19.42 15.01 -25.04
C ALA A 57 19.59 15.86 -23.76
N VAL A 58 18.50 16.08 -23.01
CA VAL A 58 18.49 16.90 -21.78
C VAL A 58 18.52 16.07 -20.50
N LYS A 59 18.69 14.75 -20.57
CA LYS A 59 18.61 13.85 -19.41
C LYS A 59 19.57 14.20 -18.28
N ASN A 60 20.74 14.77 -18.61
CA ASN A 60 21.77 15.14 -17.64
C ASN A 60 21.34 16.32 -16.73
N ASN A 61 20.34 17.10 -17.14
CA ASN A 61 19.76 18.18 -16.33
C ASN A 61 19.16 17.66 -15.02
N LEU A 62 18.89 16.35 -14.93
CA LEU A 62 18.42 15.71 -13.72
C LEU A 62 19.45 15.80 -12.57
N PHE A 63 20.74 15.81 -12.90
CA PHE A 63 21.85 15.88 -11.94
C PHE A 63 22.34 17.31 -11.67
N ASP A 64 21.84 18.30 -12.42
CA ASP A 64 22.25 19.69 -12.27
C ASP A 64 21.47 20.35 -11.12
N GLU A 65 22.18 20.88 -10.13
CA GLU A 65 21.59 21.55 -8.95
C GLU A 65 20.94 22.90 -9.29
N SER A 66 21.32 23.52 -10.41
CA SER A 66 20.73 24.80 -10.86
C SER A 66 19.32 24.64 -11.42
N ILE A 67 18.94 23.43 -11.81
CA ILE A 67 17.64 23.15 -12.42
C ILE A 67 16.55 23.11 -11.34
N PRO A 68 15.46 23.90 -11.49
CA PRO A 68 14.37 23.88 -10.53
C PRO A 68 13.76 22.49 -10.34
N VAL A 69 13.40 22.18 -9.10
CA VAL A 69 12.73 20.91 -8.72
C VAL A 69 11.51 20.61 -9.60
N LYS A 70 10.75 21.64 -9.99
CA LYS A 70 9.57 21.50 -10.87
C LYS A 70 9.94 20.93 -12.25
N ASP A 71 11.06 21.37 -12.81
CA ASP A 71 11.51 20.94 -14.14
C ASP A 71 12.13 19.54 -14.06
N LYS A 72 12.87 19.23 -12.98
CA LYS A 72 13.32 17.86 -12.68
C LYS A 72 12.14 16.88 -12.54
N LYS A 73 11.03 17.27 -11.90
CA LYS A 73 9.81 16.42 -11.81
C LYS A 73 9.23 16.10 -13.18
N LYS A 74 9.19 17.09 -14.07
CA LYS A 74 8.71 16.91 -15.45
C LYS A 74 9.67 15.99 -16.22
N LEU A 75 10.97 16.24 -16.11
CA LEU A 75 12.00 15.44 -16.77
C LEU A 75 11.97 13.97 -16.31
N LEU A 76 11.81 13.71 -15.01
CA LEU A 76 11.64 12.35 -14.48
C LEU A 76 10.43 11.63 -15.10
N ALA A 77 9.29 12.30 -15.19
CA ALA A 77 8.08 11.72 -15.80
C ALA A 77 8.22 11.51 -17.32
N GLN A 78 8.94 12.39 -18.01
CA GLN A 78 9.26 12.23 -19.42
C GLN A 78 10.20 11.05 -19.65
N LEU A 79 11.32 10.97 -18.90
CA LEU A 79 12.25 9.83 -18.95
C LEU A 79 11.54 8.51 -18.66
N ALA A 80 10.64 8.49 -17.67
CA ALA A 80 9.85 7.30 -17.34
C ALA A 80 8.94 6.83 -18.48
N SER A 81 8.51 7.77 -19.34
CA SER A 81 7.66 7.49 -20.50
C SER A 81 8.46 7.07 -21.75
N VAL A 82 9.79 7.19 -21.74
CA VAL A 82 10.64 6.80 -22.87
C VAL A 82 10.96 5.31 -22.80
N ASN A 83 10.55 4.55 -23.82
CA ASN A 83 10.84 3.13 -23.94
C ASN A 83 12.28 2.85 -24.43
N LYS A 84 13.29 3.33 -23.69
CA LYS A 84 14.70 3.08 -23.95
C LYS A 84 15.42 2.76 -22.64
N VAL A 85 16.29 1.74 -22.66
CA VAL A 85 17.10 1.33 -21.49
C VAL A 85 17.93 2.50 -20.94
N GLU A 86 18.36 3.41 -21.81
CA GLU A 86 19.09 4.62 -21.45
C GLU A 86 18.30 5.56 -20.52
N ALA A 87 17.00 5.71 -20.74
CA ALA A 87 16.14 6.51 -19.88
C ALA A 87 15.99 5.85 -18.50
N PHE A 88 15.73 4.54 -18.49
CA PHE A 88 15.67 3.74 -17.26
C PHE A 88 16.96 3.85 -16.43
N ARG A 89 18.11 3.64 -17.05
CA ARG A 89 19.43 3.74 -16.39
C ARG A 89 19.71 5.13 -15.85
N THR A 90 19.22 6.17 -16.53
CA THR A 90 19.38 7.55 -16.06
C THR A 90 18.60 7.79 -14.77
N ILE A 91 17.35 7.32 -14.70
CA ILE A 91 16.54 7.42 -13.49
C ILE A 91 17.15 6.56 -12.36
N GLU A 92 17.63 5.35 -12.68
CA GLU A 92 18.31 4.46 -11.74
C GLU A 92 19.58 5.10 -11.16
N GLN A 93 20.39 5.75 -12.00
CA GLN A 93 21.58 6.48 -11.56
C GLN A 93 21.20 7.66 -10.64
N TYR A 94 20.17 8.43 -10.99
CA TYR A 94 19.69 9.52 -10.14
C TYR A 94 19.20 9.03 -8.77
N MET A 95 18.60 7.85 -8.72
CA MET A 95 18.16 7.22 -7.47
C MET A 95 19.30 6.84 -6.50
N GLN A 96 20.55 6.83 -6.94
CA GLN A 96 21.70 6.60 -6.04
C GLN A 96 21.94 7.80 -5.11
N SER A 97 21.65 9.02 -5.56
CA SER A 97 21.79 10.25 -4.78
C SER A 97 20.75 11.30 -5.21
N PRO A 98 19.46 11.05 -4.96
CA PRO A 98 18.40 11.94 -5.42
C PRO A 98 18.31 13.19 -4.54
N ASP A 99 17.80 14.28 -5.11
CA ASP A 99 17.39 15.44 -4.32
C ASP A 99 16.35 14.98 -3.29
N LYS A 100 16.49 15.41 -2.02
CA LYS A 100 15.65 14.92 -0.91
C LYS A 100 14.14 15.03 -1.20
N GLU A 101 13.72 16.10 -1.85
CA GLU A 101 12.32 16.37 -2.21
C GLU A 101 11.82 15.54 -3.42
N LEU A 102 12.73 14.94 -4.17
CA LEU A 102 12.45 14.20 -5.39
C LEU A 102 12.57 12.70 -5.23
N LYS A 103 13.10 12.19 -4.10
CA LYS A 103 13.25 10.75 -3.86
C LYS A 103 11.97 9.97 -4.20
N ALA A 104 10.84 10.29 -3.57
CA ALA A 104 9.58 9.59 -3.82
C ALA A 104 9.06 9.76 -5.26
N TRP A 105 9.37 10.88 -5.90
CA TRP A 105 9.01 11.13 -7.31
C TRP A 105 9.85 10.28 -8.27
N ALA A 106 11.15 10.12 -7.98
CA ALA A 106 12.07 9.31 -8.74
C ALA A 106 11.80 7.80 -8.56
N VAL A 107 11.34 7.37 -7.37
CA VAL A 107 10.83 6.00 -7.17
C VAL A 107 9.66 5.70 -8.10
N LEU A 108 8.67 6.61 -8.17
CA LEU A 108 7.53 6.45 -9.08
C LEU A 108 7.95 6.43 -10.55
N ALA A 109 8.87 7.32 -10.95
CA ALA A 109 9.41 7.37 -12.29
C ALA A 109 10.18 6.10 -12.68
N LEU A 110 11.01 5.58 -11.77
CA LEU A 110 11.78 4.36 -12.00
C LEU A 110 10.85 3.15 -12.16
N GLN A 111 9.81 3.08 -11.34
CA GLN A 111 8.79 2.02 -11.41
C GLN A 111 8.02 2.07 -12.73
N GLU A 112 7.55 3.25 -13.14
CA GLU A 112 6.87 3.42 -14.43
C GLU A 112 7.79 3.04 -15.61
N SER A 113 9.05 3.46 -15.58
CA SER A 113 10.04 3.10 -16.61
C SER A 113 10.28 1.59 -16.67
N ARG A 114 10.41 0.94 -15.50
CA ARG A 114 10.57 -0.51 -15.40
C ARG A 114 9.38 -1.24 -16.00
N MET A 115 8.16 -0.81 -15.67
CA MET A 115 6.94 -1.39 -16.21
C MET A 115 6.84 -1.24 -17.72
N LEU A 116 7.18 -0.07 -18.26
CA LEU A 116 7.16 0.18 -19.70
C LEU A 116 8.08 -0.80 -20.43
N ILE A 117 9.32 -0.93 -19.97
CA ILE A 117 10.30 -1.87 -20.54
C ILE A 117 9.81 -3.32 -20.41
N HIS A 118 9.34 -3.72 -19.22
CA HIS A 118 8.78 -5.06 -19.00
C HIS A 118 7.62 -5.36 -19.94
N SER A 119 6.70 -4.40 -20.12
CA SER A 119 5.51 -4.60 -20.93
C SER A 119 5.80 -4.87 -22.40
N VAL A 120 6.84 -4.21 -22.92
CA VAL A 120 7.32 -4.39 -24.29
C VAL A 120 8.05 -5.72 -24.45
N LEU A 121 8.81 -6.14 -23.44
CA LEU A 121 9.52 -7.42 -23.45
C LEU A 121 8.59 -8.63 -23.32
N MET A 122 7.51 -8.50 -22.54
CA MET A 122 6.59 -9.59 -22.21
C MET A 122 5.34 -9.64 -23.09
N ASP A 123 5.13 -8.64 -23.97
CA ASP A 123 3.89 -8.41 -24.75
C ASP A 123 2.61 -8.46 -23.87
N LYS A 124 2.77 -8.07 -22.59
CA LYS A 124 1.74 -8.08 -21.55
C LYS A 124 1.91 -6.83 -20.70
N SER A 125 0.81 -6.17 -20.32
CA SER A 125 0.88 -5.06 -19.36
C SER A 125 0.85 -5.61 -17.93
N PRO A 126 1.94 -5.50 -17.14
CA PRO A 126 1.94 -5.99 -15.77
C PRO A 126 0.96 -5.21 -14.91
N VAL A 127 0.31 -5.90 -13.97
CA VAL A 127 -0.63 -5.28 -13.04
C VAL A 127 0.17 -4.59 -11.94
N PHE A 128 0.02 -3.29 -11.81
CA PHE A 128 0.71 -2.50 -10.80
C PHE A 128 -0.20 -2.19 -9.63
N ILE A 129 0.28 -2.54 -8.42
CA ILE A 129 -0.44 -2.29 -7.19
C ILE A 129 0.38 -1.30 -6.36
N SER A 130 -0.20 -0.11 -6.18
CA SER A 130 0.35 0.91 -5.31
C SER A 130 -0.57 1.11 -4.13
N THR A 131 -0.04 0.91 -2.93
CA THR A 131 -0.72 1.18 -1.67
C THR A 131 0.14 2.15 -0.86
N GLY A 132 -0.48 2.96 0.01
CA GLY A 132 0.29 3.95 0.77
C GLY A 132 1.22 3.31 1.82
N LEU A 133 0.95 2.07 2.24
CA LEU A 133 1.83 1.27 3.09
C LEU A 133 2.77 0.33 2.32
N GLY A 134 2.64 0.24 1.00
CA GLY A 134 3.42 -0.65 0.15
C GLY A 134 3.13 -2.14 0.36
N GLY A 135 4.03 -2.98 -0.16
CA GLY A 135 3.97 -4.43 -0.03
C GLY A 135 5.29 -5.10 -0.41
N ARG A 136 5.32 -6.43 -0.51
CA ARG A 136 6.52 -7.19 -0.91
C ARG A 136 6.12 -8.60 -1.36
N LYS A 137 6.76 -9.15 -2.40
CA LYS A 137 6.61 -10.56 -2.84
C LYS A 137 5.13 -11.01 -2.91
N ASN A 138 4.29 -10.29 -3.65
CA ASN A 138 2.85 -10.56 -3.81
C ASN A 138 2.01 -10.45 -2.52
N LYS A 139 2.55 -9.81 -1.48
CA LYS A 139 1.85 -9.46 -0.24
C LYS A 139 1.66 -7.96 -0.11
N LEU A 140 0.51 -7.54 0.37
CA LEU A 140 0.22 -6.15 0.71
C LEU A 140 0.35 -5.91 2.21
N ARG A 141 0.87 -4.74 2.57
CA ARG A 141 1.00 -4.32 3.95
C ARG A 141 -0.30 -3.71 4.44
N TYR A 142 -0.80 -4.24 5.56
CA TYR A 142 -1.97 -3.75 6.26
C TYR A 142 -1.57 -3.26 7.65
N PHE A 143 -2.13 -2.13 8.04
CA PHE A 143 -2.15 -1.64 9.40
C PHE A 143 -3.49 -2.01 10.03
N VAL A 144 -3.45 -2.79 11.10
CA VAL A 144 -4.64 -3.36 11.76
C VAL A 144 -4.70 -2.85 13.19
N VAL A 145 -5.91 -2.59 13.67
CA VAL A 145 -6.19 -2.20 15.06
C VAL A 145 -7.17 -3.21 15.68
N PHE A 146 -6.76 -3.81 16.79
CA PHE A 146 -7.56 -4.67 17.64
C PHE A 146 -7.97 -3.90 18.88
N VAL A 147 -9.25 -3.90 19.25
CA VAL A 147 -9.77 -3.12 20.37
C VAL A 147 -10.15 -4.06 21.51
N THR A 148 -9.88 -3.68 22.76
CA THR A 148 -10.35 -4.48 23.90
C THR A 148 -11.85 -4.33 24.06
N ARG A 149 -12.52 -5.44 24.40
CA ARG A 149 -13.98 -5.47 24.50
C ARG A 149 -14.53 -4.54 25.59
N ASN A 150 -13.85 -4.51 26.73
CA ASN A 150 -14.34 -3.80 27.92
C ASN A 150 -13.63 -2.44 28.15
N GLY A 151 -12.81 -1.99 27.19
CA GLY A 151 -11.97 -0.81 27.38
C GLY A 151 -10.89 -0.97 28.46
N GLU A 152 -10.64 -2.19 28.92
CA GLU A 152 -9.61 -2.50 29.90
C GLU A 152 -8.23 -2.65 29.24
N PRO A 153 -7.13 -2.38 29.98
CA PRO A 153 -5.77 -2.65 29.54
C PRO A 153 -5.52 -4.12 29.21
N PHE A 154 -4.81 -4.41 28.11
CA PHE A 154 -4.33 -5.77 27.84
C PHE A 154 -3.42 -6.29 28.97
N SER A 155 -3.79 -7.41 29.58
CA SER A 155 -2.92 -8.14 30.50
C SER A 155 -1.74 -8.78 29.76
N ALA A 156 -0.65 -9.09 30.47
CA ALA A 156 0.53 -9.74 29.87
C ALA A 156 0.16 -11.06 29.16
N VAL A 157 -0.81 -11.80 29.70
CA VAL A 157 -1.33 -13.03 29.09
C VAL A 157 -2.08 -12.74 27.80
N GLN A 158 -2.94 -11.72 27.78
CA GLN A 158 -3.68 -11.31 26.57
C GLN A 158 -2.74 -10.79 25.46
N GLN A 159 -1.68 -10.06 25.83
CA GLN A 159 -0.67 -9.60 24.87
C GLN A 159 0.10 -10.78 24.25
N SER A 160 0.50 -11.74 25.07
CA SER A 160 1.17 -12.96 24.60
C SER A 160 0.23 -13.80 23.73
N LEU A 161 -1.04 -13.90 24.09
CA LEU A 161 -2.04 -14.65 23.34
C LEU A 161 -2.28 -14.04 21.96
N LEU A 162 -2.57 -12.73 21.88
CA LEU A 162 -2.77 -12.06 20.60
C LEU A 162 -1.54 -12.17 19.70
N SER A 163 -0.34 -11.99 20.25
CA SER A 163 0.91 -12.10 19.47
C SER A 163 1.11 -13.53 18.95
N GLY A 164 0.84 -14.54 19.78
CA GLY A 164 0.94 -15.95 19.40
C GLY A 164 -0.07 -16.35 18.32
N GLU A 165 -1.33 -15.90 18.45
CA GLU A 165 -2.38 -16.15 17.45
C GLU A 165 -2.06 -15.47 16.12
N LEU A 166 -1.59 -14.22 16.15
CA LEU A 166 -1.13 -13.53 14.95
C LEU A 166 -0.02 -14.31 14.24
N ASP A 167 0.99 -14.79 14.97
CA ASP A 167 2.08 -15.57 14.39
C ASP A 167 1.61 -16.93 13.85
N PHE A 168 0.70 -17.60 14.56
CA PHE A 168 0.14 -18.89 14.14
C PHE A 168 -0.65 -18.74 12.83
N PHE A 169 -1.59 -17.79 12.79
CA PHE A 169 -2.39 -17.54 11.60
C PHE A 169 -1.54 -16.97 10.47
N ALA A 170 -0.53 -16.15 10.76
CA ALA A 170 0.36 -15.64 9.73
C ALA A 170 1.06 -16.79 8.99
N LYS A 171 1.56 -17.80 9.71
CA LYS A 171 2.13 -19.00 9.08
C LYS A 171 1.10 -19.77 8.26
N LYS A 172 -0.11 -19.95 8.79
CA LYS A 172 -1.20 -20.67 8.10
C LYS A 172 -1.61 -20.02 6.78
N TYR A 173 -1.69 -18.70 6.75
CA TYR A 173 -2.10 -17.90 5.59
C TYR A 173 -0.91 -17.41 4.74
N GLN A 174 0.32 -17.86 5.04
CA GLN A 174 1.55 -17.38 4.40
C GLN A 174 1.72 -15.85 4.49
N ALA A 175 1.15 -15.21 5.51
CA ALA A 175 1.35 -13.82 5.86
C ALA A 175 2.62 -13.64 6.72
N GLU A 176 3.04 -12.40 6.91
CA GLU A 176 4.19 -12.03 7.76
C GLU A 176 3.79 -10.91 8.70
N VAL A 177 3.93 -11.12 10.01
CA VAL A 177 3.78 -10.08 11.02
C VAL A 177 5.08 -9.29 11.11
N GLU A 178 5.02 -7.98 10.85
CA GLU A 178 6.20 -7.11 10.87
C GLU A 178 6.36 -6.40 12.21
N GLU A 179 5.26 -6.02 12.85
CA GLU A 179 5.26 -5.27 14.10
C GLU A 179 3.93 -5.47 14.83
N VAL A 180 3.99 -5.63 16.15
CA VAL A 180 2.82 -5.57 17.05
C VAL A 180 3.13 -4.59 18.17
N LYS A 181 2.20 -3.68 18.45
CA LYS A 181 2.30 -2.69 19.53
C LYS A 181 1.04 -2.68 20.36
N PHE A 182 1.21 -2.71 21.68
CA PHE A 182 0.11 -2.66 22.62
C PHE A 182 -0.01 -1.25 23.21
N SER A 183 -1.23 -0.74 23.19
CA SER A 183 -1.67 0.40 23.98
C SER A 183 -2.68 -0.13 25.02
N PRO A 184 -3.13 0.69 26.00
CA PRO A 184 -4.07 0.22 27.02
C PRO A 184 -5.33 -0.41 26.39
N ILE A 185 -6.09 0.33 25.59
CA ILE A 185 -7.41 -0.12 25.13
C ILE A 185 -7.41 -0.69 23.69
N TYR A 186 -6.26 -0.71 23.03
CA TYR A 186 -6.13 -1.28 21.67
C TYR A 186 -4.70 -1.77 21.41
N ALA A 187 -4.57 -2.72 20.50
CA ALA A 187 -3.31 -3.17 19.93
C ALA A 187 -3.27 -2.82 18.44
N THR A 188 -2.09 -2.58 17.91
CA THR A 188 -1.88 -2.32 16.47
C THR A 188 -0.90 -3.33 15.91
N ALA A 189 -1.11 -3.74 14.67
CA ALA A 189 -0.22 -4.66 13.96
C ALA A 189 0.06 -4.18 12.53
N SER A 190 1.29 -4.38 12.07
CA SER A 190 1.69 -4.26 10.65
C SER A 190 1.87 -5.66 10.10
N ILE A 191 1.08 -6.03 9.09
CA ILE A 191 1.03 -7.41 8.58
C ILE A 191 1.08 -7.39 7.05
N LEU A 192 1.97 -8.19 6.47
CA LEU A 192 2.00 -8.47 5.03
C LEU A 192 1.12 -9.68 4.73
N ILE A 193 -0.01 -9.47 4.06
CA ILE A 193 -0.98 -10.52 3.71
C ILE A 193 -0.92 -10.79 2.20
N PRO A 194 -0.82 -12.05 1.73
CA PRO A 194 -0.84 -12.35 0.30
C PRO A 194 -2.15 -11.90 -0.35
N LEU A 195 -2.05 -11.34 -1.55
CA LEU A 195 -3.20 -10.77 -2.30
C LEU A 195 -4.34 -11.76 -2.58
N ARG A 196 -4.03 -13.05 -2.65
CA ARG A 196 -5.02 -14.11 -2.85
C ARG A 196 -5.86 -14.39 -1.60
N GLU A 197 -5.33 -14.09 -0.42
CA GLU A 197 -5.99 -14.37 0.86
C GLU A 197 -7.01 -13.28 1.21
N SER A 198 -8.10 -13.68 1.87
CA SER A 198 -9.08 -12.74 2.42
C SER A 198 -8.54 -12.14 3.72
N VAL A 199 -8.29 -10.82 3.71
CA VAL A 199 -7.88 -10.06 4.89
C VAL A 199 -8.92 -10.20 6.00
N LYS A 200 -10.20 -10.17 5.65
CA LYS A 200 -11.31 -10.33 6.60
C LYS A 200 -11.28 -11.68 7.27
N ASP A 201 -11.08 -12.76 6.51
CA ASP A 201 -11.08 -14.12 7.05
C ASP A 201 -9.87 -14.36 7.95
N PHE A 202 -8.70 -13.86 7.53
CA PHE A 202 -7.48 -13.90 8.35
C PHE A 202 -7.71 -13.21 9.71
N LEU A 203 -8.21 -11.97 9.70
CA LEU A 203 -8.40 -11.20 10.93
C LEU A 203 -9.53 -11.76 11.81
N SER A 204 -10.62 -12.22 11.20
CA SER A 204 -11.72 -12.86 11.92
C SER A 204 -11.26 -14.15 12.60
N ALA A 205 -10.41 -14.95 11.94
CA ALA A 205 -9.86 -16.17 12.52
C ALA A 205 -9.00 -15.88 13.76
N VAL A 206 -8.14 -14.86 13.70
CA VAL A 206 -7.31 -14.40 14.84
C VAL A 206 -8.19 -13.97 16.01
N ILE A 207 -9.19 -13.12 15.76
CA ILE A 207 -10.08 -12.59 16.81
C ILE A 207 -10.91 -13.70 17.44
N ASN A 208 -11.47 -14.60 16.64
CA ASN A 208 -12.29 -15.70 17.14
C ASN A 208 -11.48 -16.63 18.04
N ASN A 209 -10.25 -17.00 17.67
CA ASN A 209 -9.40 -17.86 18.51
C ASN A 209 -8.96 -17.15 19.80
N CYS A 210 -8.62 -15.86 19.73
CA CYS A 210 -8.35 -15.07 20.93
C CYS A 210 -9.55 -15.05 21.88
N ASN A 211 -10.76 -14.93 21.34
CA ASN A 211 -11.98 -14.85 22.13
C ASN A 211 -12.47 -16.20 22.66
N GLU A 212 -12.21 -17.30 21.96
CA GLU A 212 -12.43 -18.66 22.49
C GLU A 212 -11.58 -18.93 23.74
N LEU A 213 -10.38 -18.37 23.79
CA LEU A 213 -9.42 -18.59 24.88
C LEU A 213 -9.53 -17.57 26.02
N GLY A 214 -10.01 -16.34 25.75
CA GLY A 214 -10.04 -15.29 26.77
C GLY A 214 -11.07 -14.18 26.61
N ASP A 215 -11.96 -14.24 25.61
CA ASP A 215 -13.05 -13.29 25.30
C ASP A 215 -12.77 -11.80 25.58
N PHE A 216 -11.62 -11.29 25.11
CA PHE A 216 -11.11 -9.95 25.45
C PHE A 216 -11.05 -8.97 24.28
N LEU A 217 -11.16 -9.45 23.03
CA LEU A 217 -11.17 -8.61 21.86
C LEU A 217 -12.61 -8.28 21.44
N PHE A 218 -12.78 -7.06 20.96
CA PHE A 218 -14.00 -6.67 20.26
C PHE A 218 -14.08 -7.43 18.91
N PRO A 219 -15.25 -7.95 18.50
CA PRO A 219 -15.37 -8.73 17.26
C PRO A 219 -15.02 -7.95 15.99
N SER A 220 -15.26 -6.64 15.99
CA SER A 220 -14.91 -5.74 14.89
C SER A 220 -13.46 -5.24 15.02
N PHE A 221 -12.82 -5.02 13.88
CA PHE A 221 -11.45 -4.51 13.77
C PHE A 221 -11.37 -3.36 12.79
N MET A 222 -10.34 -2.52 12.92
CA MET A 222 -10.01 -1.52 11.90
C MET A 222 -8.82 -2.00 11.09
N VAL A 223 -8.86 -1.81 9.77
CA VAL A 223 -7.77 -2.22 8.87
C VAL A 223 -7.61 -1.20 7.74
N THR A 224 -6.37 -0.91 7.34
CA THR A 224 -6.07 -0.05 6.20
C THR A 224 -4.74 -0.43 5.54
N ASN A 225 -4.65 -0.28 4.22
CA ASN A 225 -3.41 -0.39 3.45
C ASN A 225 -2.88 0.99 2.98
N VAL A 226 -3.48 2.09 3.46
CA VAL A 226 -3.19 3.45 3.01
C VAL A 226 -2.13 4.13 3.88
N LYS A 227 -2.33 4.16 5.20
CA LYS A 227 -1.39 4.80 6.12
C LYS A 227 -1.48 4.18 7.51
N ARG A 228 -0.45 4.37 8.33
CA ARG A 228 -0.55 4.07 9.76
C ARG A 228 -1.44 5.11 10.41
N LEU A 229 -2.39 4.66 11.22
CA LEU A 229 -3.26 5.56 11.97
C LEU A 229 -2.52 6.04 13.21
N SER A 230 -2.64 7.33 13.51
CA SER A 230 -2.15 7.90 14.77
C SER A 230 -3.06 7.51 15.93
N ASN A 231 -2.52 7.54 17.16
CA ASN A 231 -3.30 7.28 18.37
C ASN A 231 -4.58 8.15 18.45
N LYS A 232 -4.51 9.40 17.99
CA LYS A 232 -5.67 10.32 17.96
C LYS A 232 -6.76 9.83 17.00
N GLU A 233 -6.38 9.37 15.81
CA GLU A 233 -7.31 8.84 14.80
C GLU A 233 -7.95 7.53 15.27
N ILE A 234 -7.15 6.64 15.87
CA ILE A 234 -7.63 5.37 16.43
C ILE A 234 -8.65 5.63 17.54
N LEU A 235 -8.32 6.46 18.52
CA LEU A 235 -9.21 6.77 19.64
C LEU A 235 -10.50 7.45 19.18
N LYS A 236 -10.41 8.35 18.18
CA LYS A 236 -11.58 8.99 17.60
C LYS A 236 -12.52 7.95 16.96
N ALA A 237 -11.98 7.06 16.13
CA ALA A 237 -12.77 6.02 15.47
C ALA A 237 -13.38 5.03 16.48
N ILE A 238 -12.64 4.67 17.53
CA ILE A 238 -13.16 3.83 18.63
C ILE A 238 -14.36 4.51 19.30
N ASN A 239 -14.26 5.79 19.64
CA ASN A 239 -15.36 6.52 20.29
C ASN A 239 -16.59 6.66 19.39
N GLU A 240 -16.40 6.90 18.09
CA GLU A 240 -17.49 6.96 17.11
C GLU A 240 -18.18 5.60 16.93
N SER A 241 -17.44 4.50 17.13
CA SER A 241 -17.98 3.13 17.04
C SER A 241 -18.71 2.67 18.31
N ILE A 242 -18.52 3.35 19.45
CA ILE A 242 -19.01 2.95 20.79
C ILE A 242 -20.24 3.78 21.25
N ASN A 243 -20.59 4.90 20.61
CA ASN A 243 -21.77 5.72 20.95
C ASN A 243 -22.97 5.46 19.99
N PRO A 244 -24.06 4.81 20.44
CA PRO A 244 -25.21 4.47 19.60
C PRO A 244 -26.34 5.54 19.57
N GLU A 245 -26.06 6.83 19.84
CA GLU A 245 -27.07 7.92 19.77
C GLU A 245 -26.92 8.82 18.53
N THR A 246 -26.58 8.22 17.39
CA THR A 246 -26.87 8.83 16.09
C THR A 246 -27.61 7.81 15.24
N GLU A 247 -28.92 7.75 15.44
CA GLU A 247 -29.85 7.18 14.46
C GLU A 247 -29.74 7.98 13.16
N GLY A 248 -29.49 7.27 12.06
CA GLY A 248 -29.43 7.81 10.71
C GLY A 248 -28.39 7.08 9.88
N GLU A 249 -28.78 5.91 9.37
CA GLU A 249 -28.18 5.20 8.22
C GLU A 249 -26.85 5.74 7.69
N GLU A 250 -25.73 5.17 8.14
CA GLU A 250 -24.53 5.01 7.32
C GLU A 250 -23.61 3.99 8.01
N THR A 251 -23.74 2.73 7.60
CA THR A 251 -22.64 1.78 7.73
C THR A 251 -21.44 2.40 7.01
N LEU A 252 -20.46 2.90 7.77
CA LEU A 252 -19.16 3.31 7.25
C LEU A 252 -18.37 2.05 6.85
N ASP A 253 -18.80 1.44 5.75
CA ASP A 253 -17.95 0.61 4.91
C ASP A 253 -16.89 1.52 4.29
N VAL A 254 -15.79 1.74 5.02
CA VAL A 254 -14.60 2.36 4.46
C VAL A 254 -13.88 1.32 3.62
N ASN A 255 -14.42 1.09 2.41
CA ASN A 255 -13.81 0.48 1.23
C ASN A 255 -12.79 -0.63 1.50
N LEU A 256 -13.28 -1.85 1.70
CA LEU A 256 -12.55 -3.10 1.42
C LEU A 256 -13.54 -4.12 0.84
N ASN A 257 -13.71 -4.07 -0.48
CA ASN A 257 -14.12 -5.18 -1.34
C ASN A 257 -13.43 -5.02 -2.69
#